data_AF-A0A4R1RAA1-F1
#
_entry.id   AF-A0A4R1RAA1-F1
#
_cell.length_a   1.000
_cell.length_b   1.000
_cell.length_c   1.000
_cell.angle_alpha   90.00
_cell.angle_beta   90.00
_cell.angle_gamma   90.00
#
_symmetry.space_group_name_H-M   'P 1'
#
loop_
_entity.id
_entity.type
_entity.pdbx_description
1 polymer ?
#
loop_
_entity_poly.entity_id
_entity_poly.type
_entity_poly.pdbx_seq_one_letter_code
_entity_poly.pdbx_strand_id
1 'polypeptide(L)'
;MAAATSSRAEIKVIVGPLPTVGDFDMDKKTRRSLSGVACPVIVNDKHICLVAFDEGAEARTIAIDEGEYKVGKKSIDLGPDDTEMDAEAVAADGSFYYVTGSHADKRDPCEENNGSHRLVRFAYDPATGLPLRKPNGKLKDIEDGFDLTKILSDDLKESVWKCLDEGGFDIEGVAAYYRHFYFGLRGPTEPDETVAGDGRLAYVFEADTSPALVSPENAEDPFLIRVASGKAIRT
;
A
#
# COMPACT_ATOMS: atom_id res chain seq x y z
N MET A 1 -16.16 -16.62 27.62
CA MET A 1 -15.48 -15.83 26.58
C MET A 1 -15.38 -14.41 27.08
N ALA A 2 -14.17 -13.90 27.32
CA ALA A 2 -13.98 -12.51 27.72
C ALA A 2 -14.15 -11.62 26.48
N ALA A 3 -15.02 -10.62 26.56
CA ALA A 3 -15.16 -9.62 25.51
C ALA A 3 -13.84 -8.87 25.37
N ALA A 4 -13.28 -8.84 24.15
CA ALA A 4 -12.15 -7.99 23.85
C ALA A 4 -12.56 -6.54 24.10
N THR A 5 -11.97 -5.91 25.12
CA THR A 5 -12.13 -4.48 25.36
C THR A 5 -11.52 -3.73 24.19
N SER A 6 -12.36 -3.01 23.44
CA SER A 6 -11.93 -2.07 22.41
C SER A 6 -11.03 -1.01 23.06
N SER A 7 -9.71 -1.19 22.95
CA SER A 7 -8.76 -0.14 23.25
C SER A 7 -8.84 0.88 22.12
N ARG A 8 -9.58 1.97 22.32
CA ARG A 8 -9.47 3.11 21.41
C ARG A 8 -8.07 3.69 21.58
N ALA A 9 -7.19 3.45 20.62
CA ALA A 9 -5.96 4.21 20.52
C ALA A 9 -6.32 5.68 20.29
N GLU A 10 -5.91 6.56 21.20
CA GLU A 10 -6.09 7.99 21.02
C GLU A 10 -5.04 8.47 20.00
N ILE A 11 -5.49 8.85 18.80
CA ILE A 11 -4.62 9.45 17.79
C ILE A 11 -4.45 10.92 18.18
N LYS A 12 -3.29 11.25 18.74
CA LYS A 12 -2.90 12.63 19.00
C LYS A 12 -2.09 13.16 17.83
N VAL A 13 -2.60 14.18 17.16
CA VAL A 13 -1.81 14.93 16.18
C VAL A 13 -0.74 15.70 16.94
N ILE A 14 0.53 15.32 16.74
CA ILE A 14 1.67 15.94 17.41
C ILE A 14 2.09 17.21 16.67
N VAL A 15 2.13 17.17 15.34
CA VAL A 15 2.53 18.29 14.49
C VAL A 15 1.96 18.19 13.07
N GLY A 16 2.00 19.30 12.33
CA GLY A 16 1.66 19.37 10.90
C GLY A 16 0.75 20.57 10.55
N PRO A 17 0.68 20.97 9.27
CA PRO A 17 1.46 20.47 8.13
C PRO A 17 2.94 20.86 8.25
N LEU A 18 3.84 19.95 7.86
CA LEU A 18 5.28 20.15 7.95
C LEU A 18 5.83 20.82 6.68
N PRO A 19 6.77 21.78 6.80
CA PRO A 19 7.50 22.30 5.66
C PRO A 19 8.38 21.24 5.02
N THR A 20 8.50 21.29 3.70
CA THR A 20 9.37 20.41 2.90
C THR A 20 10.74 21.04 2.69
N VAL A 21 11.79 20.24 2.87
CA VAL A 21 13.15 20.58 2.42
C VAL A 21 13.55 19.68 1.25
N GLY A 22 13.74 20.30 0.08
CA GLY A 22 14.00 19.61 -1.18
C GLY A 22 12.75 19.55 -2.06
N ASP A 23 12.83 18.78 -3.15
CA ASP A 23 11.74 18.56 -4.10
C ASP A 23 11.81 17.10 -4.57
N PHE A 24 10.66 16.53 -4.93
CA PHE A 24 10.56 15.22 -5.55
C PHE A 24 10.99 15.26 -7.03
N ASP A 25 11.01 16.44 -7.67
CA ASP A 25 11.54 16.67 -9.04
C ASP A 25 11.01 15.66 -10.08
N MET A 26 9.68 15.44 -10.09
CA MET A 26 9.02 14.57 -11.06
C MET A 26 8.49 15.41 -12.26
N ASP A 27 7.87 14.81 -13.28
CA ASP A 27 7.36 15.51 -14.48
C ASP A 27 5.99 16.20 -14.25
N LYS A 28 5.79 17.41 -14.78
CA LYS A 28 4.63 18.29 -14.54
C LYS A 28 3.28 17.72 -15.00
N LYS A 29 3.29 16.73 -15.90
CA LYS A 29 2.05 16.09 -16.37
C LYS A 29 1.47 15.08 -15.36
N THR A 30 2.26 14.73 -14.35
CA THR A 30 1.90 13.76 -13.34
C THR A 30 1.13 14.45 -12.21
N ARG A 31 -0.10 14.04 -11.87
CA ARG A 31 -0.66 14.32 -10.54
C ARG A 31 0.15 13.46 -9.57
N ARG A 32 0.66 14.08 -8.50
CA ARG A 32 1.61 13.42 -7.59
C ARG A 32 1.05 13.48 -6.20
N SER A 33 0.01 12.70 -5.99
CA SER A 33 -0.46 12.46 -4.64
C SER A 33 0.49 11.43 -4.02
N LEU A 34 0.98 11.72 -2.82
CA LEU A 34 1.60 10.69 -2.02
C LEU A 34 0.47 9.77 -1.55
N SER A 35 0.46 8.53 -2.01
CA SER A 35 -0.57 7.54 -1.65
C SER A 35 -0.13 6.57 -0.57
N GLY A 36 1.17 6.24 -0.51
CA GLY A 36 1.69 5.29 0.47
C GLY A 36 2.91 5.80 1.25
N VAL A 37 3.02 5.41 2.52
CA VAL A 37 4.17 5.71 3.38
C VAL A 37 4.47 4.59 4.38
N ALA A 38 5.75 4.25 4.57
CA ALA A 38 6.20 3.40 5.67
C ALA A 38 7.50 3.94 6.28
N CYS A 39 7.57 4.02 7.61
CA CYS A 39 8.68 4.60 8.37
C CYS A 39 9.31 3.58 9.35
N PRO A 40 10.07 2.59 8.87
CA PRO A 40 10.51 1.47 9.70
C PRO A 40 11.64 1.79 10.69
N VAL A 41 12.39 2.88 10.48
CA VAL A 41 13.61 3.17 11.24
C VAL A 41 13.61 4.62 11.71
N ILE A 42 14.10 4.85 12.94
CA ILE A 42 14.42 6.18 13.46
C ILE A 42 15.95 6.32 13.50
N VAL A 43 16.47 7.36 12.86
CA VAL A 43 17.92 7.67 12.81
C VAL A 43 18.12 9.12 13.22
N ASN A 44 18.89 9.36 14.28
CA ASN A 44 19.15 10.71 14.81
C ASN A 44 17.86 11.52 15.01
N ASP A 45 16.87 10.92 15.69
CA ASP A 45 15.55 11.49 15.98
C ASP A 45 14.70 11.83 14.74
N LYS A 46 15.03 11.28 13.57
CA LYS A 46 14.23 11.39 12.35
C LYS A 46 13.68 10.05 11.93
N HIS A 47 12.39 10.00 11.65
CA HIS A 47 11.76 8.85 10.99
C HIS A 47 12.24 8.80 9.54
N ILE A 48 12.87 7.69 9.15
CA ILE A 48 13.25 7.45 7.76
C ILE A 48 12.15 6.64 7.12
N CYS A 49 11.52 7.22 6.10
CA CYS A 49 10.36 6.65 5.45
C CYS A 49 10.61 6.44 3.96
N LEU A 50 9.94 5.43 3.41
CA LEU A 50 9.68 5.31 1.99
C LEU A 50 8.29 5.88 1.70
N VAL A 51 8.18 6.67 0.63
CA VAL A 51 6.90 7.17 0.10
C VAL A 51 6.74 6.77 -1.36
N ALA A 52 5.52 6.43 -1.75
CA ALA A 52 5.13 6.11 -3.12
C ALA A 52 4.01 7.05 -3.59
N PHE A 53 3.83 7.11 -4.90
CA PHE A 53 2.97 8.09 -5.56
C PHE A 53 1.95 7.42 -6.46
N ASP A 54 0.75 8.00 -6.52
CA ASP A 54 -0.39 7.54 -7.32
C ASP A 54 -0.10 7.45 -8.83
N GLU A 55 0.87 8.18 -9.36
CA GLU A 55 1.18 8.11 -10.78
C GLU A 55 2.64 7.76 -11.07
N GLY A 56 2.84 6.93 -12.09
CA GLY A 56 4.15 6.39 -12.48
C GLY A 56 4.56 5.15 -11.70
N ALA A 57 5.87 4.89 -11.64
CA ALA A 57 6.46 3.74 -10.96
C ALA A 57 7.63 4.17 -10.06
N GLU A 58 7.52 5.35 -9.43
CA GLU A 58 8.60 5.92 -8.61
C GLU A 58 8.25 5.95 -7.12
N ALA A 59 9.25 5.71 -6.28
CA ALA A 59 9.23 6.00 -4.85
C ALA A 59 10.42 6.86 -4.45
N ARG A 60 10.32 7.48 -3.26
CA ARG A 60 11.35 8.35 -2.68
C ARG A 60 11.53 8.03 -1.20
N THR A 61 12.74 8.20 -0.69
CA THR A 61 12.91 8.26 0.76
C THR A 61 12.67 9.67 1.27
N ILE A 62 12.10 9.80 2.46
CA ILE A 62 12.03 11.05 3.20
C ILE A 62 12.53 10.84 4.64
N ALA A 63 13.06 11.90 5.23
CA ALA A 63 13.37 11.95 6.67
C ALA A 63 12.43 12.96 7.33
N ILE A 64 11.62 12.52 8.29
CA ILE A 64 10.61 13.33 8.97
C ILE A 64 11.01 13.52 10.42
N ASP A 65 10.91 14.76 10.91
CA ASP A 65 10.94 15.07 12.34
C ASP A 65 9.75 15.98 12.71
N GLU A 66 9.76 16.54 13.92
CA GLU A 66 8.69 17.42 14.37
C GLU A 66 8.64 18.76 13.64
N GLY A 67 9.72 19.18 12.98
CA GLY A 67 9.85 20.51 12.37
C GLY A 67 9.74 20.51 10.85
N GLU A 68 10.14 19.44 10.18
CA GLU A 68 10.19 19.37 8.71
C GLU A 68 10.13 17.93 8.20
N TYR A 69 9.93 17.78 6.89
CA TYR A 69 10.39 16.58 6.19
C TYR A 69 11.34 16.91 5.06
N LYS A 70 12.38 16.10 4.92
CA LYS A 70 13.44 16.26 3.93
C LYS A 70 13.39 15.17 2.87
N VAL A 71 13.35 15.57 1.61
CA VAL A 71 13.30 14.65 0.47
C VAL A 71 14.68 14.07 0.16
N GLY A 72 14.72 12.75 -0.02
CA GLY A 72 15.89 12.01 -0.49
C GLY A 72 16.14 12.26 -1.98
N LYS A 73 17.41 12.50 -2.33
CA LYS A 73 17.80 12.88 -3.71
C LYS A 73 17.67 11.75 -4.74
N LYS A 74 17.65 10.48 -4.32
CA LYS A 74 17.68 9.34 -5.23
C LYS A 74 16.28 8.82 -5.47
N SER A 75 15.88 8.70 -6.74
CA SER A 75 14.66 8.01 -7.13
C SER A 75 14.81 6.52 -6.88
N ILE A 76 13.68 5.89 -6.60
CA ILE A 76 13.56 4.45 -6.50
C ILE A 76 12.58 4.07 -7.60
N ASP A 77 13.12 3.41 -8.61
CA ASP A 77 12.34 2.85 -9.68
C ASP A 77 11.74 1.51 -9.21
N LEU A 78 10.41 1.42 -9.29
CA LEU A 78 9.59 0.29 -8.89
C LEU A 78 9.20 -0.59 -10.08
N GLY A 79 9.56 -0.24 -11.33
CA GLY A 79 9.06 -0.99 -12.47
C GLY A 79 9.71 -0.67 -13.81
N PRO A 80 9.16 -1.23 -14.89
CA PRO A 80 9.49 -0.78 -16.23
C PRO A 80 9.07 0.68 -16.44
N ASP A 81 9.94 1.47 -17.09
CA ASP A 81 9.73 2.90 -17.38
C ASP A 81 8.46 3.19 -18.23
N ASP A 82 7.87 2.18 -18.88
CA ASP A 82 6.71 2.28 -19.76
C ASP A 82 5.38 1.86 -19.09
N THR A 83 5.40 1.53 -17.80
CA THR A 83 4.20 1.10 -17.05
C THR A 83 3.87 2.05 -15.90
N GLU A 84 2.58 2.23 -15.66
CA GLU A 84 2.04 2.97 -14.52
C GLU A 84 1.74 1.96 -13.41
N MET A 85 2.47 2.08 -12.29
CA MET A 85 2.24 1.21 -11.14
C MET A 85 1.01 1.62 -10.34
N ASP A 86 0.61 2.88 -10.43
CA ASP A 86 -0.53 3.41 -9.68
C ASP A 86 -0.40 3.06 -8.18
N ALA A 87 0.72 3.50 -7.58
CA ALA A 87 1.18 2.95 -6.31
C ALA A 87 0.37 3.49 -5.15
N GLU A 88 -0.52 2.68 -4.59
CA GLU A 88 -1.47 3.13 -3.57
C GLU A 88 -1.02 2.88 -2.14
N ALA A 89 -0.09 1.95 -1.90
CA ALA A 89 0.32 1.67 -0.54
C ALA A 89 1.77 1.22 -0.39
N VAL A 90 2.34 1.54 0.76
CA VAL A 90 3.70 1.15 1.17
C VAL A 90 3.66 0.55 2.56
N ALA A 91 4.30 -0.60 2.74
CA ALA A 91 4.56 -1.19 4.05
C ALA A 91 6.04 -1.54 4.21
N ALA A 92 6.44 -1.84 5.45
CA ALA A 92 7.76 -2.36 5.77
C ALA A 92 7.65 -3.46 6.83
N ASP A 93 8.38 -4.55 6.65
CA ASP A 93 8.52 -5.63 7.63
C ASP A 93 9.92 -6.24 7.55
N GLY A 94 10.48 -6.56 8.71
CA GLY A 94 11.86 -7.04 8.84
C GLY A 94 12.90 -6.08 8.25
N SER A 95 13.41 -6.41 7.07
CA SER A 95 14.42 -5.62 6.33
C SER A 95 13.98 -5.31 4.90
N PHE A 96 12.67 -5.33 4.64
CA PHE A 96 12.09 -5.13 3.32
C PHE A 96 11.03 -4.05 3.31
N TYR A 97 11.06 -3.23 2.27
CA TYR A 97 9.93 -2.41 1.86
C TYR A 97 9.06 -3.19 0.87
N TYR A 98 7.79 -2.85 0.88
CA TYR A 98 6.76 -3.41 0.02
C TYR A 98 5.94 -2.26 -0.54
N VAL A 99 5.77 -2.22 -1.85
CA VAL A 99 4.94 -1.24 -2.54
C VAL A 99 3.95 -1.98 -3.42
N THR A 100 2.67 -1.64 -3.32
CA THR A 100 1.62 -2.24 -4.15
C THR A 100 0.96 -1.18 -5.02
N GLY A 101 0.60 -1.58 -6.24
CA GLY A 101 -0.32 -0.79 -7.07
C GLY A 101 -1.76 -0.86 -6.55
N SER A 102 -2.68 -0.20 -7.26
CA SER A 102 -4.12 -0.21 -6.98
C SER A 102 -4.79 -1.57 -7.24
N HIS A 103 -4.25 -2.38 -8.16
CA HIS A 103 -4.85 -3.66 -8.62
C HIS A 103 -6.20 -3.53 -9.36
N ALA A 104 -6.61 -2.31 -9.74
CA ALA A 104 -7.76 -2.08 -10.59
C ALA A 104 -7.35 -1.83 -12.05
N ASP A 105 -8.21 -2.26 -12.98
CA ASP A 105 -8.14 -1.78 -14.35
C ASP A 105 -8.52 -0.29 -14.42
N LYS A 106 -8.08 0.37 -15.50
CA LYS A 106 -8.27 1.81 -15.67
C LYS A 106 -9.75 2.17 -15.64
N ARG A 107 -10.07 3.37 -15.18
CA ARG A 107 -11.48 3.76 -15.02
C ARG A 107 -12.20 4.07 -16.33
N ASP A 108 -11.53 4.69 -17.29
CA ASP A 108 -12.14 5.13 -18.56
C ASP A 108 -11.11 5.22 -19.69
N PRO A 109 -11.16 4.35 -20.71
CA PRO A 109 -11.97 3.13 -20.75
C PRO A 109 -11.51 2.09 -19.70
N CYS A 110 -12.37 1.11 -19.38
CA CYS A 110 -12.08 -0.05 -18.52
C CYS A 110 -11.02 -0.96 -19.15
N GLU A 111 -9.80 -0.44 -19.30
CA GLU A 111 -8.67 -1.07 -19.97
C GLU A 111 -7.70 -1.68 -18.95
N GLU A 112 -7.13 -2.82 -19.34
CA GLU A 112 -6.19 -3.60 -18.54
C GLU A 112 -5.00 -2.75 -18.08
N ASN A 113 -4.73 -2.77 -16.77
CA ASN A 113 -3.57 -2.07 -16.19
C ASN A 113 -2.61 -3.01 -15.45
N ASN A 114 -1.94 -3.88 -16.21
CA ASN A 114 -0.95 -4.83 -15.67
C ASN A 114 0.17 -4.18 -14.84
N GLY A 115 0.48 -2.90 -15.08
CA GLY A 115 1.45 -2.16 -14.26
C GLY A 115 1.02 -2.03 -12.81
N SER A 116 -0.28 -1.86 -12.56
CA SER A 116 -0.86 -1.73 -11.22
C SER A 116 -1.09 -3.05 -10.49
N HIS A 117 -1.07 -4.18 -11.21
CA HIS A 117 -1.31 -5.51 -10.65
C HIS A 117 -0.03 -6.10 -10.02
N ARG A 118 0.73 -5.27 -9.29
CA ARG A 118 2.09 -5.60 -8.82
C ARG A 118 2.24 -5.32 -7.33
N LEU A 119 3.03 -6.17 -6.67
CA LEU A 119 3.61 -5.92 -5.36
C LEU A 119 5.13 -6.04 -5.53
N VAL A 120 5.83 -4.96 -5.24
CA VAL A 120 7.28 -4.87 -5.38
C VAL A 120 7.88 -4.88 -3.99
N ARG A 121 8.73 -5.88 -3.73
CA ARG A 121 9.50 -6.02 -2.49
C ARG A 121 10.97 -5.73 -2.77
N PHE A 122 11.64 -4.97 -1.91
CA PHE A 122 13.09 -4.78 -2.00
C PHE A 122 13.72 -4.50 -0.63
N ALA A 123 15.00 -4.84 -0.51
CA ALA A 123 15.69 -4.72 0.77
C ALA A 123 16.04 -3.28 1.13
N TYR A 124 15.98 -2.95 2.42
CA TYR A 124 16.57 -1.76 3.01
C TYR A 124 17.58 -2.13 4.11
N ASP A 125 18.44 -1.16 4.45
CA ASP A 125 19.37 -1.28 5.57
C ASP A 125 18.68 -0.91 6.88
N PRO A 126 18.50 -1.85 7.83
CA PRO A 126 17.82 -1.56 9.10
C PRO A 126 18.51 -0.50 9.97
N ALA A 127 19.80 -0.23 9.75
CA ALA A 127 20.51 0.81 10.48
C ALA A 127 20.23 2.22 9.95
N THR A 128 19.84 2.35 8.67
CA THR A 128 19.68 3.66 8.02
C THR A 128 18.28 3.90 7.45
N GLY A 129 17.46 2.86 7.31
CA GLY A 129 16.17 2.89 6.62
C GLY A 129 16.27 3.07 5.10
N LEU A 130 17.48 3.10 4.53
CA LEU A 130 17.69 3.39 3.11
C LEU A 130 17.65 2.10 2.25
N PRO A 131 17.09 2.15 1.03
CA PRO A 131 17.11 1.01 0.11
C PRO A 131 18.53 0.52 -0.19
N LEU A 132 18.75 -0.78 -0.09
CA LEU A 132 19.99 -1.41 -0.46
C LEU A 132 20.10 -1.50 -1.98
N ARG A 133 21.31 -1.28 -2.50
CA ARG A 133 21.60 -1.31 -3.94
C ARG A 133 22.78 -2.19 -4.25
N LYS A 134 22.72 -2.84 -5.41
CA LYS A 134 23.83 -3.58 -6.03
C LYS A 134 24.88 -2.58 -6.56
N PRO A 135 26.12 -3.02 -6.88
CA PRO A 135 27.16 -2.13 -7.42
C PRO A 135 26.76 -1.38 -8.71
N ASN A 136 25.83 -1.93 -9.49
CA ASN A 136 25.28 -1.30 -10.69
C ASN A 136 24.17 -0.27 -10.41
N GLY A 137 23.91 0.05 -9.14
CA GLY A 137 22.91 1.03 -8.72
C GLY A 137 21.47 0.51 -8.65
N LYS A 138 21.18 -0.70 -9.16
CA LYS A 138 19.83 -1.31 -9.05
C LYS A 138 19.52 -1.75 -7.63
N LEU A 139 18.24 -1.85 -7.29
CA LEU A 139 17.78 -2.36 -5.99
C LEU A 139 18.31 -3.78 -5.72
N LYS A 140 18.60 -4.04 -4.45
CA LYS A 140 19.03 -5.35 -3.97
C LYS A 140 17.81 -6.17 -3.51
N ASP A 141 17.88 -7.48 -3.72
CA ASP A 141 16.89 -8.46 -3.27
C ASP A 141 15.46 -8.08 -3.67
N ILE A 142 15.31 -7.65 -4.93
CA ILE A 142 14.03 -7.29 -5.53
C ILE A 142 13.23 -8.55 -5.84
N GLU A 143 11.98 -8.57 -5.41
CA GLU A 143 10.94 -9.47 -5.85
C GLU A 143 9.77 -8.64 -6.36
N ASP A 144 9.16 -9.11 -7.43
CA ASP A 144 8.12 -8.40 -8.15
C ASP A 144 7.12 -9.41 -8.70
N GLY A 145 5.84 -9.10 -8.47
CA GLY A 145 4.73 -9.98 -8.79
C GLY A 145 4.05 -10.49 -7.52
N PHE A 146 2.73 -10.43 -7.54
CA PHE A 146 1.86 -10.92 -6.49
C PHE A 146 0.53 -11.25 -7.11
N ASP A 147 0.22 -12.54 -7.13
CA ASP A 147 -0.96 -13.04 -7.78
C ASP A 147 -2.10 -13.13 -6.75
N LEU A 148 -2.90 -12.06 -6.69
CA LEU A 148 -4.04 -11.97 -5.78
C LEU A 148 -5.03 -13.13 -5.97
N THR A 149 -5.14 -13.69 -7.18
CA THR A 149 -6.08 -14.78 -7.46
C THR A 149 -5.78 -16.04 -6.65
N LYS A 150 -4.56 -16.18 -6.12
CA LYS A 150 -4.16 -17.32 -5.28
C LYS A 150 -4.53 -17.17 -3.81
N ILE A 151 -4.88 -15.97 -3.37
CA ILE A 151 -5.12 -15.66 -1.95
C ILE A 151 -6.52 -15.14 -1.66
N LEU A 152 -7.15 -14.50 -2.64
CA LEU A 152 -8.49 -13.96 -2.44
C LEU A 152 -9.51 -15.09 -2.26
N SER A 153 -10.57 -14.82 -1.52
CA SER A 153 -11.75 -15.68 -1.49
C SER A 153 -12.42 -15.71 -2.87
N ASP A 154 -13.23 -16.74 -3.13
CA ASP A 154 -13.90 -16.90 -4.44
C ASP A 154 -14.76 -15.68 -4.81
N ASP A 155 -15.44 -15.07 -3.85
CA ASP A 155 -16.27 -13.87 -4.07
C ASP A 155 -15.43 -12.66 -4.54
N LEU A 156 -14.19 -12.52 -4.04
CA LEU A 156 -13.30 -11.42 -4.43
C LEU A 156 -12.53 -11.72 -5.73
N LYS A 157 -12.32 -12.99 -6.08
CA LYS A 157 -11.65 -13.36 -7.34
C LYS A 157 -12.43 -12.87 -8.56
N GLU A 158 -13.75 -12.82 -8.48
CA GLU A 158 -14.59 -12.28 -9.56
C GLU A 158 -14.39 -10.77 -9.76
N SER A 159 -13.80 -10.07 -8.79
CA SER A 159 -13.54 -8.63 -8.83
C SER A 159 -12.14 -8.29 -9.36
N VAL A 160 -11.27 -9.28 -9.54
CA VAL A 160 -9.90 -9.08 -10.04
C VAL A 160 -9.94 -8.70 -11.53
N TRP A 161 -9.06 -7.78 -11.94
CA TRP A 161 -8.95 -7.27 -13.33
C TRP A 161 -10.25 -6.67 -13.84
N LYS A 162 -10.89 -5.87 -12.98
CA LYS A 162 -12.04 -5.05 -13.32
C LYS A 162 -11.78 -3.64 -12.86
N CYS A 163 -12.33 -2.68 -13.58
CA CYS A 163 -12.39 -1.32 -13.08
C CYS A 163 -13.43 -1.24 -11.97
N LEU A 164 -13.26 -0.27 -11.06
CA LEU A 164 -14.15 -0.06 -9.91
C LEU A 164 -15.63 0.05 -10.27
N ASP A 165 -15.95 0.74 -11.37
CA ASP A 165 -17.33 0.99 -11.79
C ASP A 165 -18.01 -0.30 -12.35
N GLU A 166 -17.25 -1.38 -12.56
CA GLU A 166 -17.73 -2.72 -12.98
C GLU A 166 -17.58 -3.79 -11.88
N GLY A 167 -17.42 -3.36 -10.63
CA GLY A 167 -17.27 -4.26 -9.49
C GLY A 167 -15.85 -4.75 -9.25
N GLY A 168 -14.84 -4.03 -9.78
CA GLY A 168 -13.46 -4.20 -9.36
C GLY A 168 -13.15 -3.60 -7.99
N PHE A 169 -11.89 -3.71 -7.57
CA PHE A 169 -11.41 -3.12 -6.32
C PHE A 169 -10.09 -2.38 -6.50
N ASP A 170 -9.91 -1.35 -5.67
CA ASP A 170 -8.59 -0.76 -5.41
C ASP A 170 -8.09 -1.28 -4.06
N ILE A 171 -6.80 -1.59 -3.99
CA ILE A 171 -6.06 -1.59 -2.74
C ILE A 171 -5.77 -0.13 -2.39
N GLU A 172 -6.22 0.33 -1.22
CA GLU A 172 -6.02 1.72 -0.75
C GLU A 172 -5.11 1.78 0.50
N GLY A 173 -4.62 0.63 0.95
CA GLY A 173 -3.76 0.56 2.13
C GLY A 173 -3.19 -0.81 2.36
N VAL A 174 -1.98 -0.85 2.90
CA VAL A 174 -1.35 -2.08 3.38
C VAL A 174 -0.71 -1.83 4.74
N ALA A 175 -0.94 -2.74 5.67
CA ALA A 175 -0.19 -2.83 6.91
C ALA A 175 0.59 -4.13 6.94
N ALA A 176 1.75 -4.13 7.57
CA ALA A 176 2.53 -5.34 7.83
C ALA A 176 2.75 -5.50 9.34
N TYR A 177 2.46 -6.69 9.86
CA TYR A 177 2.61 -7.00 11.27
C TYR A 177 2.85 -8.50 11.48
N TYR A 178 3.88 -8.85 12.27
CA TYR A 178 4.26 -10.24 12.54
C TYR A 178 4.30 -11.16 11.31
N ARG A 179 4.86 -10.69 10.19
CA ARG A 179 4.96 -11.41 8.91
C ARG A 179 3.65 -11.64 8.16
N HIS A 180 2.59 -10.95 8.55
CA HIS A 180 1.34 -10.88 7.79
C HIS A 180 1.16 -9.49 7.19
N PHE A 181 0.67 -9.46 5.96
CA PHE A 181 0.09 -8.27 5.35
C PHE A 181 -1.41 -8.22 5.61
N TYR A 182 -1.91 -7.00 5.72
CA TYR A 182 -3.31 -6.66 5.79
C TYR A 182 -3.60 -5.64 4.71
N PHE A 183 -4.31 -6.04 3.65
CA PHE A 183 -4.63 -5.19 2.52
C PHE A 183 -6.05 -4.68 2.64
N GLY A 184 -6.21 -3.37 2.76
CA GLY A 184 -7.52 -2.73 2.81
C GLY A 184 -8.06 -2.48 1.41
N LEU A 185 -9.25 -3.00 1.13
CA LEU A 185 -9.93 -2.81 -0.14
C LEU A 185 -10.92 -1.65 -0.08
N ARG A 186 -10.99 -0.89 -1.18
CA ARG A 186 -11.99 0.16 -1.38
C ARG A 186 -13.38 -0.35 -1.76
N GLY A 187 -13.40 -1.51 -2.39
CA GLY A 187 -14.54 -2.23 -2.92
C GLY A 187 -14.16 -3.70 -3.14
N PRO A 188 -15.10 -4.59 -3.49
CA PRO A 188 -16.52 -4.42 -3.20
C PRO A 188 -16.77 -4.22 -1.69
N THR A 189 -17.99 -3.85 -1.30
CA THR A 189 -18.38 -3.76 0.12
C THR A 189 -19.70 -4.45 0.40
N GLU A 190 -19.80 -5.04 1.59
CA GLU A 190 -21.00 -5.72 2.04
C GLU A 190 -21.92 -4.79 2.86
N PRO A 191 -23.24 -4.95 2.78
CA PRO A 191 -24.16 -4.30 3.71
C PRO A 191 -23.90 -4.75 5.16
N ASP A 192 -23.97 -3.81 6.09
CA ASP A 192 -23.85 -4.11 7.52
C ASP A 192 -25.24 -4.30 8.16
N GLU A 193 -25.74 -5.53 8.17
CA GLU A 193 -27.09 -5.86 8.69
C GLU A 193 -27.25 -5.62 10.20
N THR A 194 -26.15 -5.37 10.93
CA THR A 194 -26.17 -5.20 12.39
C THR A 194 -26.51 -3.76 12.83
N VAL A 195 -26.67 -2.82 11.90
CA VAL A 195 -27.00 -1.42 12.18
C VAL A 195 -28.20 -0.99 11.34
N ALA A 196 -29.06 -0.17 11.95
CA ALA A 196 -30.04 0.57 11.18
C ALA A 196 -29.33 1.66 10.36
N GLY A 197 -29.39 1.61 9.03
CA GLY A 197 -28.85 2.64 8.14
C GLY A 197 -28.08 2.09 6.94
N ASP A 198 -27.17 2.89 6.41
CA ASP A 198 -26.32 2.64 5.24
C ASP A 198 -24.92 2.13 5.62
N GLY A 199 -24.80 1.43 6.74
CA GLY A 199 -23.54 0.86 7.20
C GLY A 199 -22.95 -0.10 6.17
N ARG A 200 -21.62 -0.03 6.00
CA ARG A 200 -20.86 -0.88 5.08
C ARG A 200 -19.74 -1.61 5.79
N LEU A 201 -19.47 -2.82 5.30
CA LEU A 201 -18.35 -3.64 5.67
C LEU A 201 -17.36 -3.67 4.50
N ALA A 202 -16.13 -3.24 4.74
CA ALA A 202 -15.04 -3.30 3.77
C ALA A 202 -14.18 -4.54 4.03
N TYR A 203 -13.65 -5.11 2.96
CA TYR A 203 -12.77 -6.27 3.05
C TYR A 203 -11.35 -5.87 3.43
N VAL A 204 -10.76 -6.69 4.28
CA VAL A 204 -9.32 -6.78 4.49
C VAL A 204 -8.91 -8.21 4.20
N PHE A 205 -8.01 -8.41 3.24
CA PHE A 205 -7.42 -9.72 2.99
C PHE A 205 -6.02 -9.80 3.58
N GLU A 206 -5.64 -11.01 4.00
CA GLU A 206 -4.36 -11.29 4.61
C GLU A 206 -3.44 -12.07 3.66
N ALA A 207 -2.14 -11.84 3.76
CA ALA A 207 -1.14 -12.64 3.04
C ALA A 207 0.18 -12.68 3.79
N ASP A 208 0.94 -13.75 3.65
CA ASP A 208 2.29 -13.84 4.20
C ASP A 208 3.25 -12.83 3.53
N THR A 209 4.20 -12.28 4.29
CA THR A 209 5.17 -11.29 3.79
C THR A 209 6.26 -11.87 2.86
N SER A 210 6.21 -13.18 2.61
CA SER A 210 7.02 -13.87 1.62
C SER A 210 6.13 -14.37 0.49
N PRO A 211 6.03 -13.65 -0.65
CA PRO A 211 5.16 -14.02 -1.77
C PRO A 211 5.42 -15.44 -2.31
N ALA A 212 6.65 -15.94 -2.18
CA ALA A 212 7.05 -17.28 -2.59
C ALA A 212 6.49 -18.42 -1.70
N LEU A 213 6.01 -18.10 -0.50
CA LEU A 213 5.45 -19.08 0.45
C LEU A 213 3.92 -19.10 0.44
N VAL A 214 3.30 -18.23 -0.36
CA VAL A 214 1.85 -18.15 -0.49
C VAL A 214 1.34 -19.30 -1.35
N SER A 215 0.40 -20.07 -0.81
CA SER A 215 -0.32 -21.12 -1.49
C SER A 215 -1.81 -21.07 -1.13
N PRO A 216 -2.69 -21.72 -1.93
CA PRO A 216 -4.11 -21.78 -1.58
C PRO A 216 -4.39 -22.45 -0.23
N GLU A 217 -3.46 -23.26 0.28
CA GLU A 217 -3.63 -23.96 1.56
C GLU A 217 -3.23 -23.14 2.81
N ASN A 218 -2.58 -21.98 2.63
CA ASN A 218 -2.28 -21.05 3.71
C ASN A 218 -2.86 -19.64 3.47
N ALA A 219 -3.76 -19.49 2.51
CA ALA A 219 -4.57 -18.28 2.36
C ALA A 219 -5.62 -18.23 3.47
N GLU A 220 -5.66 -17.12 4.19
CA GLU A 220 -6.72 -16.85 5.18
C GLU A 220 -7.89 -16.14 4.51
N ASP A 221 -9.11 -16.47 4.95
CA ASP A 221 -10.31 -15.80 4.45
C ASP A 221 -10.24 -14.30 4.82
N PRO A 222 -10.63 -13.40 3.89
CA PRO A 222 -10.67 -11.99 4.20
C PRO A 222 -11.67 -11.73 5.32
N PHE A 223 -11.31 -10.80 6.22
CA PHE A 223 -12.22 -10.36 7.27
C PHE A 223 -12.80 -8.98 6.93
N LEU A 224 -13.95 -8.70 7.55
CA LEU A 224 -14.71 -7.50 7.31
C LEU A 224 -14.47 -6.47 8.42
N ILE A 225 -14.14 -5.25 8.03
CA ILE A 225 -14.10 -4.10 8.94
C ILE A 225 -15.27 -3.17 8.68
N ARG A 226 -15.87 -2.70 9.75
CA ARG A 226 -16.93 -1.70 9.66
C ARG A 226 -16.35 -0.35 9.26
N VAL A 227 -16.89 0.21 8.20
CA VAL A 227 -16.50 1.52 7.69
C VAL A 227 -17.70 2.45 7.68
N ALA A 228 -17.46 3.75 7.88
CA ALA A 228 -18.49 4.75 7.66
C ALA A 228 -18.80 4.85 6.17
N SER A 229 -20.07 5.01 5.81
CA SER A 229 -20.45 5.34 4.45
C SER A 229 -19.83 6.68 4.04
N GLY A 230 -19.15 6.70 2.89
CA GLY A 230 -18.45 7.88 2.41
C GLY A 230 -18.03 7.72 0.95
N LYS A 231 -17.69 8.83 0.27
CA LYS A 231 -17.35 8.82 -1.16
C LYS A 231 -16.13 7.95 -1.51
N ALA A 232 -15.29 7.67 -0.52
CA ALA A 232 -14.11 6.83 -0.68
C ALA A 232 -14.49 5.36 -0.83
N ILE A 233 -15.44 4.85 -0.03
CA ILE A 233 -15.87 3.45 -0.07
C ILE A 233 -16.89 3.25 -1.19
N ARG A 234 -16.65 2.25 -2.05
CA ARG A 234 -17.50 1.96 -3.21
C ARG A 234 -18.28 0.66 -3.03
N THR A 235 -19.44 0.63 -3.66
CA THR A 235 -20.50 -0.36 -3.49
C THR A 235 -20.85 -0.96 -4.82
#